data_AF-A0A838EPF0-F1
#
_entry.id   AF-A0A838EPF0-F1
#
_cell.length_a   1.000
_cell.length_b   1.000
_cell.length_c   1.000
_cell.angle_alpha   90.00
_cell.angle_beta   90.00
_cell.angle_gamma   90.00
#
_symmetry.space_group_name_H-M   'P 1'
#
loop_
_entity.id
_entity.type
_entity.pdbx_description
1 polymer ?
#
loop_
_entity_poly.entity_id
_entity_poly.type
_entity_poly.pdbx_seq_one_letter_code
_entity_poly.pdbx_strand_id
1 'polypeptide(L)' 'MGESMLAALQRQQIEIAIGELLLTSDYYMRTSITERIHHLLAHSDATLDISRFSEMAIEELQELNLLPPQEA' A
#
# COMPACT_ATOMS: atom_id res chain seq x y z
N MET A 1 -12.02 -0.92 16.67
CA MET A 1 -12.12 0.55 16.56
C MET A 1 -12.25 0.86 15.08
N GLY A 2 -13.16 1.76 14.69
CA GLY A 2 -13.38 2.07 13.27
C GLY A 2 -12.22 2.87 12.67
N GLU A 3 -11.94 2.65 11.39
CA GLU A 3 -10.98 3.41 10.60
C GLU A 3 -11.34 4.92 10.62
N SER A 4 -10.35 5.77 10.90
CA SER A 4 -10.53 7.22 10.84
C SER A 4 -10.71 7.71 9.40
N MET A 5 -11.28 8.91 9.22
CA MET A 5 -11.39 9.51 7.88
C MET A 5 -10.00 9.73 7.25
N LEU A 6 -8.99 10.05 8.06
CA LEU A 6 -7.60 10.20 7.60
C LEU A 6 -7.03 8.86 7.14
N ALA A 7 -7.22 7.79 7.92
CA ALA A 7 -6.79 6.44 7.55
C ALA A 7 -7.43 5.97 6.23
N ALA A 8 -8.73 6.23 6.04
CA ALA A 8 -9.41 5.91 4.78
C ALA A 8 -8.83 6.65 3.57
N LEU A 9 -8.44 7.92 3.74
CA LEU A 9 -7.76 8.70 2.69
C LEU A 9 -6.35 8.16 2.40
N GLN A 10 -5.59 7.81 3.45
CA GLN A 10 -4.26 7.22 3.29
C GLN A 10 -4.33 5.86 2.58
N ARG A 11 -5.32 5.02 2.93
CA ARG A 11 -5.59 3.76 2.22
C ARG A 11 -5.78 3.99 0.72
N GLN A 12 -6.62 4.96 0.36
CA GLN A 12 -6.84 5.31 -1.05
C GLN A 12 -5.57 5.81 -1.75
N GLN A 13 -4.73 6.59 -1.07
CA GLN A 13 -3.44 7.05 -1.64
C GLN A 13 -2.48 5.88 -1.89
N ILE A 14 -2.44 4.92 -0.97
CA ILE A 14 -1.63 3.70 -1.11
C ILE A 14 -2.15 2.85 -2.28
N GLU A 15 -3.46 2.66 -2.40
CA GLU A 15 -4.07 1.92 -3.53
C GLU A 15 -3.75 2.55 -4.89
N ILE A 16 -3.83 3.88 -4.98
CA ILE A 16 -3.46 4.61 -6.20
C ILE A 16 -1.98 4.38 -6.52
N ALA A 17 -1.10 4.43 -5.52
CA ALA A 17 0.32 4.20 -5.71
C ALA A 17 0.64 2.77 -6.17
N ILE A 18 -0.08 1.77 -5.67
CA ILE A 18 0.04 0.39 -6.14
C ILE A 18 -0.45 0.27 -7.59
N GLY A 19 -1.56 0.91 -7.94
CA GLY A 19 -2.04 0.98 -9.33
C GLY A 19 -1.00 1.60 -10.27
N GLU A 20 -0.34 2.68 -9.84
CA GLU A 20 0.77 3.29 -10.59
C GLU A 20 1.95 2.32 -10.75
N LEU A 21 2.31 1.59 -9.70
CA LEU A 21 3.38 0.59 -9.74
C LEU A 21 3.09 -0.50 -10.78
N LEU A 22 1.87 -1.03 -10.77
CA LEU A 22 1.42 -2.09 -11.67
C LEU A 22 1.43 -1.67 -13.14
N LEU A 23 1.12 -0.40 -13.41
CA LEU A 23 1.08 0.16 -14.76
C LEU A 23 2.45 0.60 -15.26
N THR A 24 3.47 0.60 -14.41
CA THR A 24 4.81 1.11 -14.72
C THR A 24 5.79 -0.04 -14.94
N SER A 25 6.47 -0.04 -16.09
CA SER A 25 7.54 -0.99 -16.43
C SER A 25 8.95 -0.41 -16.29
N ASP A 26 9.09 0.91 -16.18
CA ASP A 26 10.39 1.57 -15.98
C ASP A 26 10.95 1.28 -14.58
N TYR A 27 12.19 0.80 -14.53
CA TYR A 27 12.83 0.37 -13.29
C TYR A 27 12.96 1.50 -12.23
N TYR A 28 13.36 2.69 -12.66
CA TYR A 28 13.58 3.80 -11.74
C TYR A 28 12.26 4.38 -11.22
N MET A 29 11.26 4.45 -12.08
CA MET A 29 9.91 4.83 -11.69
C MET A 29 9.30 3.81 -10.71
N ARG A 30 9.40 2.50 -11.00
CA ARG A 30 8.96 1.45 -10.08
C ARG A 30 9.62 1.61 -8.72
N THR A 31 10.95 1.78 -8.68
CA THR A 31 11.70 2.00 -7.43
C THR A 31 11.18 3.21 -6.66
N SER A 32 10.96 4.34 -7.34
CA SER A 32 10.42 5.56 -6.74
C SER A 32 9.01 5.36 -6.16
N ILE A 33 8.15 4.63 -6.89
CA ILE A 33 6.79 4.35 -6.44
C ILE A 33 6.81 3.40 -5.22
N THR A 34 7.64 2.37 -5.23
CA THR A 34 7.81 1.46 -4.08
C THR A 34 8.24 2.22 -2.82
N GLU A 35 9.24 3.11 -2.93
CA GLU A 35 9.66 3.96 -1.80
C GLU A 35 8.54 4.87 -1.30
N ARG A 36 7.73 5.42 -2.21
CA ARG A 36 6.56 6.22 -1.85
C ARG A 36 5.52 5.41 -1.09
N ILE A 37 5.24 4.17 -1.53
CA ILE A 37 4.32 3.26 -0.84
C ILE A 37 4.84 2.95 0.56
N HIS A 38 6.12 2.59 0.69
CA HIS A 38 6.75 2.33 1.97
C HIS A 38 6.65 3.55 2.91
N HIS A 39 6.92 4.76 2.40
CA HIS A 39 6.78 5.99 3.17
C HIS A 39 5.34 6.21 3.66
N LEU A 40 4.34 6.01 2.80
CA LEU A 40 2.92 6.17 3.16
C LEU A 40 2.49 5.18 4.24
N LEU A 41 2.94 3.93 4.15
CA LEU A 41 2.67 2.91 5.17
C LEU A 41 3.37 3.22 6.50
N ALA A 42 4.64 3.63 6.46
CA ALA A 42 5.40 3.94 7.67
C ALA A 42 4.81 5.12 8.48
N HIS A 43 4.07 6.02 7.81
CA HIS A 43 3.45 7.20 8.41
C HIS A 43 1.92 7.13 8.40
N SER A 44 1.35 5.94 8.20
CA SER A 44 -0.09 5.77 8.23
C SER A 44 -0.63 5.97 9.64
N ASP A 45 -1.85 6.50 9.71
CA ASP A 45 -2.63 6.58 10.93
C ASP A 45 -2.79 5.18 11.55
N ALA A 46 -2.71 5.08 12.88
CA ALA A 46 -2.75 3.81 13.60
C ALA A 46 -4.07 3.04 13.43
N THR A 47 -5.12 3.70 12.91
CA THR A 47 -6.41 3.07 12.62
C THR A 47 -6.53 2.57 11.17
N LEU A 48 -5.46 2.68 10.37
CA LEU A 48 -5.40 2.11 9.02
C LEU A 48 -5.63 0.60 9.08
N ASP A 49 -6.71 0.16 8.45
CA ASP A 49 -7.10 -1.25 8.40
C ASP A 49 -6.59 -1.88 7.12
N ILE A 50 -5.52 -2.66 7.23
CA ILE A 50 -4.88 -3.33 6.10
C ILE A 50 -5.83 -4.34 5.42
N SER A 51 -6.81 -4.89 6.15
CA SER A 51 -7.76 -5.86 5.57
C SER A 51 -8.74 -5.22 4.58
N ARG A 52 -8.79 -3.88 4.52
CA ARG A 52 -9.66 -3.11 3.61
C ARG A 52 -8.99 -2.70 2.31
N PHE A 53 -7.72 -3.06 2.11
CA PHE A 53 -7.08 -2.97 0.80
C PHE A 53 -7.75 -3.94 -0.18
N SER A 54 -7.73 -3.61 -1.47
CA SER A 54 -8.06 -4.58 -2.50
C SER A 54 -7.14 -5.80 -2.45
N GLU A 55 -7.63 -6.97 -2.88
CA GLU A 55 -6.87 -8.23 -2.89
C GLU A 55 -5.54 -8.07 -3.65
N MET A 56 -5.61 -7.48 -4.84
CA MET A 56 -4.43 -7.12 -5.65
C MET A 56 -3.44 -6.22 -4.90
N ALA A 57 -3.94 -5.23 -4.14
CA ALA A 57 -3.06 -4.37 -3.36
C ALA A 57 -2.34 -5.13 -2.23
N ILE A 58 -3.03 -6.06 -1.58
CA ILE A 58 -2.43 -6.91 -0.53
C ILE A 58 -1.34 -7.80 -1.14
N GLU A 59 -1.62 -8.45 -2.27
CA GLU A 59 -0.65 -9.30 -2.98
C GLU A 59 0.61 -8.51 -3.37
N GLU A 60 0.47 -7.35 -4.02
CA GLU A 60 1.60 -6.52 -4.41
C GLU A 60 2.43 -6.05 -3.21
N LEU A 61 1.77 -5.65 -2.11
CA LEU A 61 2.47 -5.25 -0.89
C LEU A 61 3.25 -6.41 -0.25
N GLN A 62 2.74 -7.64 -0.34
CA GLN A 62 3.46 -8.84 0.12
C GLN A 62 4.65 -9.16 -0.79
N GLU A 63 4.49 -9.11 -2.11
CA GLU A 63 5.58 -9.33 -3.07
C GLU A 63 6.73 -8.32 -2.87
N LEU A 64 6.39 -7.08 -2.53
CA LEU A 64 7.34 -6.03 -2.20
C LEU A 64 7.93 -6.13 -0.79
N ASN A 65 7.51 -7.12 0.01
CA ASN A 65 7.86 -7.28 1.43
C ASN A 65 7.50 -6.06 2.31
N LEU A 66 6.46 -5.32 1.90
CA LEU A 66 5.92 -4.16 2.63
C LEU A 66 4.81 -4.56 3.62
N LEU A 67 4.26 -5.78 3.47
CA LEU A 67 3.39 -6.43 4.44
C LEU A 67 3.92 -7.84 4.76
N PRO A 68 3.68 -8.35 5.98
CA PRO A 68 3.99 -9.74 6.28
C PRO A 68 3.14 -10.68 5.39
N PRO A 69 3.68 -11.86 5.02
CA PRO A 69 2.89 -12.87 4.33
C PRO A 69 1.69 -13.25 5.21
N GLN A 70 0.48 -13.29 4.63
CA GLN A 70 -0.67 -13.84 5.34
C GLN A 70 -0.46 -15.35 5.51
N GLU A 71 -0.25 -15.80 6.74
CA GLU A 71 -0.31 -17.23 7.08
C GLU A 71 -1.75 -17.70 6.86
N ALA A 72 -1.92 -18.74 6.04
CA ALA A 72 -3.20 -19.37 5.71
C ALA A 72 -3.80 -20.15 6.89
#